data_AF-A0A8I1AT02-F1
#
_entry.id   AF-A0A8I1AT02-F1
#
_cell.length_a   1.000
_cell.length_b   1.000
_cell.length_c   1.000
_cell.angle_alpha   90.00
_cell.angle_beta   90.00
_cell.angle_gamma   90.00
#
_symmetry.space_group_name_H-M   'P 1'
#
loop_
_entity.id
_entity.type
_entity.pdbx_description
1 polymer ?
#
loop_
_entity_poly.entity_id
_entity_poly.type
_entity_poly.pdbx_seq_one_letter_code
_entity_poly.pdbx_strand_id
1 'polypeptide(L)'
;MSNYVQYGKNIRISNLYGGEGNPSYLGINTKLTTSITSALDPIGTYKSFSDYVNETQWTIGLVESSGDGSSVYSGDTITLVNASDGGNLALFNSYAPSDSGYPVATTTDTDDALVTINWTIIITTKKAAKMSA
;
A
#
# COMPACT_ATOMS: atom_id res chain seq x y z
N MET A 1 -16.31 -19.85 1.86
CA MET A 1 -15.46 -18.83 1.22
C MET A 1 -14.17 -18.76 2.03
N SER A 2 -13.02 -18.66 1.37
CA SER A 2 -11.73 -18.45 2.05
C SER A 2 -11.74 -17.07 2.70
N ASN A 3 -11.29 -16.97 3.95
CA ASN A 3 -11.13 -15.71 4.68
C ASN A 3 -9.75 -15.08 4.45
N TYR A 4 -8.92 -15.66 3.58
CA TYR A 4 -7.57 -15.18 3.30
C TYR A 4 -7.58 -14.07 2.24
N VAL A 5 -6.61 -13.16 2.36
CA VAL A 5 -6.33 -12.19 1.31
C VAL A 5 -5.76 -12.93 0.10
N GLN A 6 -6.26 -12.60 -1.09
CA GLN A 6 -5.88 -13.27 -2.35
C GLN A 6 -5.23 -12.29 -3.31
N TYR A 7 -4.29 -12.77 -4.12
CA TYR A 7 -3.72 -11.97 -5.21
C TYR A 7 -4.78 -11.64 -6.27
N GLY A 8 -4.58 -10.52 -6.98
CA GLY A 8 -5.49 -10.05 -8.04
C GLY A 8 -6.85 -9.55 -7.54
N LYS A 9 -7.07 -9.47 -6.23
CA LYS A 9 -8.28 -8.87 -5.63
C LYS A 9 -7.98 -7.45 -5.13
N ASN A 10 -8.99 -6.59 -5.21
CA ASN A 10 -8.92 -5.26 -4.64
C ASN A 10 -9.08 -5.33 -3.12
N ILE A 11 -8.18 -4.64 -2.43
CA ILE A 11 -8.21 -4.46 -0.99
C ILE A 11 -8.19 -2.98 -0.63
N ARG A 12 -8.48 -2.68 0.64
CA ARG A 12 -8.17 -1.39 1.26
C ARG A 12 -7.28 -1.64 2.46
N ILE A 13 -6.28 -0.78 2.65
CA ILE A 13 -5.28 -0.93 3.72
C ILE A 13 -5.53 0.16 4.74
N SER A 14 -5.89 -0.21 5.97
CA SER A 14 -6.08 0.73 7.08
C SER A 14 -4.86 0.75 8.00
N ASN A 15 -4.44 1.93 8.44
CA ASN A 15 -3.42 2.05 9.48
C ASN A 15 -4.04 1.80 10.87
N LEU A 16 -3.48 0.86 11.64
CA LEU A 16 -3.93 0.55 13.00
C LEU A 16 -3.22 1.39 14.08
N TYR A 17 -2.24 2.22 13.71
CA TYR A 17 -1.57 3.13 14.63
C TYR A 17 -2.56 4.18 15.17
N GLY A 18 -2.59 4.36 16.49
CA GLY A 18 -3.52 5.28 17.15
C GLY A 18 -4.90 4.69 17.49
N GLY A 19 -5.15 3.41 17.19
CA GLY A 19 -6.36 2.68 17.60
C GLY A 19 -7.46 2.60 16.53
N GLU A 20 -8.49 1.82 16.81
CA GLU A 20 -9.66 1.60 15.93
C GLU A 20 -10.60 2.82 16.05
N GLY A 21 -10.33 3.89 15.29
CA GLY A 21 -11.08 5.15 15.47
C GLY A 21 -11.30 6.03 14.24
N ASN A 22 -10.57 5.81 13.14
CA ASN A 22 -10.80 6.57 11.91
C ASN A 22 -10.73 5.65 10.68
N PRO A 23 -11.84 5.50 9.91
CA PRO A 23 -11.88 4.65 8.72
C PRO A 23 -11.23 5.38 7.53
N SER A 24 -9.94 5.68 7.66
CA SER A 24 -9.11 6.17 6.57
C SER A 24 -8.25 5.03 6.06
N TYR A 25 -8.12 4.96 4.74
CA TYR A 25 -7.37 3.93 4.04
C TYR A 25 -6.21 4.58 3.29
N LEU A 26 -5.11 3.85 3.16
CA LEU A 26 -4.05 4.19 2.23
C LEU A 26 -4.66 4.43 0.85
N GLY A 27 -4.32 5.55 0.23
CA GLY A 27 -4.78 5.86 -1.11
C GLY A 27 -3.95 6.97 -1.76
N ILE A 28 -4.40 7.41 -2.92
CA ILE A 28 -3.79 8.50 -3.69
C ILE A 28 -4.71 9.73 -3.75
N ASN A 29 -4.16 10.85 -4.19
CA ASN A 29 -4.96 12.02 -4.56
C ASN A 29 -4.65 12.48 -5.99
N THR A 30 -5.49 12.01 -6.93
CA THR A 30 -5.48 12.34 -8.36
C THR A 30 -5.73 13.82 -8.67
N LYS A 31 -6.10 14.61 -7.65
CA LYS A 31 -6.35 16.06 -7.76
C LYS A 31 -5.13 16.90 -7.35
N LEU A 32 -4.04 16.27 -6.91
CA LEU A 32 -2.81 16.95 -6.50
C LEU A 32 -1.65 16.54 -7.38
N THR A 33 -0.74 17.47 -7.64
CA THR A 33 0.50 17.20 -8.35
C THR A 33 1.62 16.88 -7.38
N THR A 34 2.52 15.99 -7.77
CA THR A 34 3.76 15.67 -7.06
C THR A 34 4.97 16.36 -7.72
N SER A 35 5.96 16.75 -6.93
CA SER A 35 7.25 17.27 -7.41
C SER A 35 8.31 16.18 -7.59
N ILE A 36 7.94 14.92 -7.34
CA ILE A 36 8.82 13.75 -7.47
C ILE A 36 8.85 13.36 -8.94
N THR A 37 10.05 13.30 -9.52
CA THR A 37 10.25 12.86 -10.92
C THR A 37 9.73 11.45 -11.10
N SER A 38 9.02 11.20 -12.20
CA SER A 38 8.38 9.92 -12.54
C SER A 38 7.23 9.48 -11.63
N ALA A 39 6.90 10.23 -10.58
CA ALA A 39 5.71 9.94 -9.78
C ALA A 39 4.43 10.40 -10.48
N LEU A 40 3.36 9.62 -10.34
CA LEU A 40 2.03 9.93 -10.85
C LEU A 40 1.27 10.77 -9.82
N ASP A 41 0.84 10.14 -8.72
CA ASP A 41 0.00 10.77 -7.72
C ASP A 41 0.59 10.63 -6.31
N PRO A 42 0.42 11.65 -5.44
CA PRO A 42 0.88 11.59 -4.07
C PRO A 42 0.06 10.62 -3.23
N ILE A 43 0.74 9.96 -2.28
CA ILE A 43 0.13 9.01 -1.34
C ILE A 43 -0.37 9.74 -0.08
N GLY A 44 -1.49 9.27 0.45
CA GLY A 44 -2.05 9.74 1.70
C GLY A 44 -3.03 8.75 2.33
N THR A 45 -3.82 9.23 3.28
CA THR A 45 -4.91 8.45 3.87
C THR A 45 -6.24 9.16 3.67
N TYR A 46 -7.23 8.45 3.14
CA TYR A 46 -8.52 9.02 2.73
C TYR A 46 -9.68 8.15 3.21
N LYS A 47 -10.81 8.79 3.51
CA LYS A 47 -12.05 8.07 3.83
C LYS A 47 -12.63 7.47 2.54
N SER A 48 -13.09 6.22 2.61
CA SER A 48 -13.62 5.48 1.45
C SER A 48 -15.03 5.90 0.98
N PHE A 49 -15.68 6.82 1.68
CA PHE A 49 -17.09 7.22 1.45
C PHE A 49 -17.24 8.57 0.72
N SER A 50 -16.13 9.22 0.36
CA SER A 50 -16.11 10.41 -0.52
C SER A 50 -15.47 10.05 -1.87
N ASP A 51 -15.20 11.03 -2.73
CA ASP A 51 -14.56 10.98 -4.06
C ASP A 51 -13.27 10.11 -4.24
N TYR A 52 -12.92 9.27 -3.25
CA TYR A 52 -11.70 8.45 -3.16
C TYR A 52 -12.02 6.94 -3.15
N VAL A 53 -13.10 6.50 -3.82
CA VAL A 53 -13.54 5.08 -3.80
C VAL A 53 -12.51 4.19 -4.48
N ASN A 54 -11.98 4.59 -5.63
CA ASN A 54 -10.98 3.84 -6.39
C ASN A 54 -9.56 4.17 -5.90
N GLU A 55 -9.35 5.42 -5.48
CA GLU A 55 -8.10 5.95 -4.98
C GLU A 55 -7.64 5.25 -3.70
N THR A 56 -8.58 4.66 -2.94
CA THR A 56 -8.29 3.87 -1.73
C THR A 56 -8.20 2.36 -1.99
N GLN A 57 -8.38 1.91 -3.24
CA GLN A 57 -8.34 0.50 -3.62
C GLN A 57 -7.01 0.13 -4.25
N TRP A 58 -6.50 -1.02 -3.84
CA TRP A 58 -5.21 -1.55 -4.29
C TRP A 58 -5.37 -3.00 -4.73
N THR A 59 -4.83 -3.35 -5.89
CA THR A 59 -4.70 -4.72 -6.35
C THR A 59 -3.35 -5.27 -5.91
N ILE A 60 -3.36 -6.44 -5.26
CA ILE A 60 -2.12 -7.13 -4.87
C ILE A 60 -1.61 -7.95 -6.07
N GLY A 61 -0.46 -7.58 -6.61
CA GLY A 61 0.29 -8.36 -7.59
C GLY A 61 1.27 -9.31 -6.89
N LEU A 62 1.36 -10.55 -7.35
CA LEU A 62 2.36 -11.51 -6.87
C LEU A 62 3.70 -11.27 -7.60
N VAL A 63 4.78 -11.07 -6.83
CA VAL A 63 6.17 -11.06 -7.35
C VAL A 63 6.86 -12.38 -7.00
N GLU A 64 6.86 -12.74 -5.71
CA GLU A 64 7.44 -13.98 -5.20
C GLU A 64 6.60 -14.50 -4.04
N SER A 65 6.28 -15.80 -4.05
CA SER A 65 5.43 -16.43 -3.03
C SER A 65 6.27 -17.32 -2.12
N SER A 66 5.97 -17.25 -0.83
CA SER A 66 6.42 -18.18 0.21
C SER A 66 5.44 -19.35 0.43
N GLY A 67 4.32 -19.37 -0.31
CA GLY A 67 3.23 -20.33 -0.16
C GLY A 67 2.82 -21.00 -1.47
N ASP A 68 1.51 -21.13 -1.68
CA ASP A 68 0.92 -21.85 -2.83
C ASP A 68 0.66 -20.97 -4.07
N GLY A 69 0.95 -19.67 -3.99
CA GLY A 69 0.68 -18.69 -5.04
C GLY A 69 -0.80 -18.30 -5.21
N SER A 70 -1.72 -18.80 -4.39
CA SER A 70 -3.16 -18.49 -4.46
C SER A 70 -3.58 -17.43 -3.44
N SER A 71 -2.98 -17.47 -2.25
CA SER A 71 -3.26 -16.60 -1.12
C SER A 71 -2.02 -15.83 -0.72
N VAL A 72 -2.19 -14.70 -0.05
CA VAL A 72 -1.08 -13.90 0.48
C VAL A 72 -0.61 -14.51 1.81
N TYR A 73 0.68 -14.83 1.89
CA TYR A 73 1.39 -15.34 3.04
C TYR A 73 2.39 -14.31 3.58
N SER A 74 2.78 -14.47 4.84
CA SER A 74 3.86 -13.68 5.42
C SER A 74 5.20 -14.11 4.80
N GLY A 75 6.00 -13.14 4.35
CA GLY A 75 7.24 -13.36 3.63
C GLY A 75 7.11 -13.18 2.12
N ASP A 76 5.89 -13.07 1.60
CA ASP A 76 5.68 -12.82 0.16
C ASP A 76 6.19 -11.44 -0.24
N THR A 77 6.71 -11.36 -1.46
CA THR A 77 6.99 -10.10 -2.13
C THR A 77 5.86 -9.80 -3.11
N ILE A 78 5.32 -8.58 -3.03
CA ILE A 78 4.16 -8.13 -3.79
C ILE A 78 4.40 -6.78 -4.47
N THR A 79 3.55 -6.47 -5.44
CA THR A 79 3.27 -5.08 -5.84
C THR A 79 1.88 -4.68 -5.37
N LEU A 80 1.66 -3.37 -5.24
CA LEU A 80 0.35 -2.79 -4.94
C LEU A 80 0.00 -1.79 -6.04
N VAL A 81 -0.95 -2.14 -6.90
CA VAL A 81 -1.39 -1.28 -8.01
C VAL A 81 -2.65 -0.53 -7.60
N ASN A 82 -2.66 0.79 -7.66
CA ASN A 82 -3.85 1.57 -7.32
C ASN A 82 -4.93 1.42 -8.40
N ALA A 83 -6.18 1.32 -7.99
CA ALA A 83 -7.29 1.13 -8.93
C ALA A 83 -7.71 2.41 -9.67
N SER A 84 -7.28 3.60 -9.25
CA SER A 84 -7.63 4.87 -9.89
C SER A 84 -6.64 5.28 -10.99
N ASP A 85 -5.33 5.30 -10.70
CA ASP A 85 -4.29 5.73 -11.64
C ASP A 85 -3.54 4.57 -12.34
N GLY A 86 -3.70 3.33 -11.86
CA GLY A 86 -2.98 2.16 -12.37
C GLY A 86 -1.48 2.10 -12.00
N GLY A 87 -1.00 3.01 -11.16
CA GLY A 87 0.39 3.07 -10.72
C GLY A 87 0.69 2.12 -9.56
N ASN A 88 1.94 1.66 -9.48
CA ASN A 88 2.45 0.88 -8.35
C ASN A 88 2.76 1.81 -7.17
N LEU A 89 2.42 1.41 -5.95
CA LEU A 89 2.95 2.02 -4.73
C LEU A 89 4.47 1.92 -4.76
N ALA A 90 5.13 3.07 -4.69
CA ALA A 90 6.56 3.17 -4.90
C ALA A 90 7.23 4.06 -3.86
N LEU A 91 8.41 3.63 -3.42
CA LEU A 91 9.32 4.42 -2.60
C LEU A 91 10.46 4.95 -3.50
N PHE A 92 10.68 6.26 -3.47
CA PHE A 92 11.65 6.94 -4.33
C PHE A 92 12.97 7.18 -3.59
N ASN A 93 13.91 6.25 -3.75
CA ASN A 93 15.23 6.28 -3.09
C ASN A 93 16.19 7.32 -3.68
N SER A 94 15.87 7.89 -4.85
CA SER A 94 16.63 9.00 -5.45
C SER A 94 16.56 10.29 -4.63
N TYR A 95 15.59 10.40 -3.72
CA TYR A 95 15.41 11.54 -2.81
C TYR A 95 15.91 11.20 -1.41
N ALA A 96 16.57 12.17 -0.76
CA ALA A 96 16.96 12.01 0.63
C ALA A 96 15.71 11.88 1.54
N PRO A 97 15.77 11.05 2.59
CA PRO A 97 14.67 10.94 3.53
C PRO A 97 14.48 12.24 4.31
N SER A 98 13.23 12.58 4.58
CA SER A 98 12.83 13.65 5.50
C SER A 98 12.55 13.08 6.90
N ASP A 99 12.10 13.92 7.83
CA ASP A 99 11.59 13.48 9.14
C ASP A 99 10.38 12.52 9.00
N SER A 100 9.70 12.52 7.85
CA SER A 100 8.62 11.58 7.52
C SER A 100 9.09 10.33 6.76
N GLY A 101 10.41 10.16 6.58
CA GLY A 101 11.01 9.08 5.80
C GLY A 101 11.22 9.43 4.33
N TYR A 102 11.44 8.38 3.51
CA TYR A 102 11.56 8.51 2.06
C TYR A 102 10.22 8.90 1.43
N PRO A 103 10.23 9.66 0.32
CA PRO A 103 9.01 9.95 -0.41
C PRO A 103 8.36 8.69 -0.97
N VAL A 104 7.03 8.62 -0.82
CA VAL A 104 6.20 7.54 -1.34
C VAL A 104 5.11 8.15 -2.24
N ALA A 105 4.97 7.61 -3.44
CA ALA A 105 3.97 8.02 -4.42
C ALA A 105 3.58 6.80 -5.27
N THR A 106 2.72 6.97 -6.28
CA THR A 106 2.54 5.97 -7.32
C THR A 106 3.46 6.21 -8.52
N THR A 107 3.80 5.14 -9.26
CA THR A 107 4.59 5.22 -10.49
C THR A 107 4.19 4.15 -11.50
N THR A 108 4.42 4.41 -12.78
CA THR A 108 4.45 3.38 -13.83
C THR A 108 5.88 3.02 -14.26
N ASP A 109 6.87 3.73 -13.75
CA ASP A 109 8.28 3.46 -13.99
C ASP A 109 8.75 2.27 -13.14
N THR A 110 8.96 1.14 -13.79
CA THR A 110 9.41 -0.11 -13.16
C THR A 110 10.89 -0.40 -13.40
N ASP A 111 11.55 0.41 -14.22
CA ASP A 111 12.91 0.15 -14.69
C ASP A 111 13.95 1.05 -13.99
N ASP A 112 13.51 2.11 -13.30
CA ASP A 112 14.39 2.94 -12.47
C ASP A 112 14.85 2.19 -11.20
N ALA A 113 16.15 1.91 -11.14
CA ALA A 113 16.81 1.26 -10.00
C ALA A 113 16.71 2.07 -8.69
N LEU A 114 16.40 3.36 -8.75
CA LEU A 114 16.19 4.22 -7.59
C LEU A 114 14.72 4.25 -7.14
N VAL A 115 13.84 3.48 -7.78
CA VAL A 115 12.42 3.37 -7.43
C VAL A 115 12.11 1.94 -6.98
N THR A 116 11.65 1.80 -5.73
CA THR A 116 11.27 0.49 -5.18
C THR A 116 9.76 0.32 -5.19
N ILE A 117 9.29 -0.65 -5.98
CA ILE A 117 7.85 -0.98 -6.12
C ILE A 117 7.46 -2.31 -5.45
N ASN A 118 8.45 -3.12 -5.06
CA ASN A 118 8.26 -4.43 -4.46
C ASN A 118 8.25 -4.33 -2.95
N TRP A 119 7.24 -4.90 -2.32
CA TRP A 119 7.00 -4.83 -0.87
C TRP A 119 6.90 -6.22 -0.27
N THR A 120 7.54 -6.43 0.87
CA THR A 120 7.42 -7.70 1.62
C THR A 120 6.25 -7.63 2.60
N ILE A 121 5.36 -8.62 2.57
CA ILE A 121 4.25 -8.74 3.52
C ILE A 121 4.72 -9.41 4.81
N ILE A 122 4.47 -8.76 5.94
CA ILE A 122 4.70 -9.35 7.27
C ILE A 122 3.35 -9.44 7.99
N ILE A 123 2.86 -10.65 8.20
CA ILE A 123 1.62 -10.89 8.94
C ILE A 123 1.99 -11.05 10.42
N THR A 124 1.46 -10.16 11.26
CA THR A 124 1.63 -10.23 12.71
C THR A 124 0.29 -10.46 13.39
N THR A 125 0.30 -11.20 14.49
CA THR A 125 -0.89 -11.35 15.34
C THR A 125 -0.98 -10.18 16.30
N LYS A 126 -2.14 -9.52 16.38
CA LYS A 126 -2.43 -8.50 17.42
C LYS A 126 -2.19 -9.15 18.78
N LYS A 127 -1.22 -8.64 19.56
CA LYS A 127 -1.01 -9.09 20.94
C LYS A 127 -2.31 -8.76 21.70
N ALA A 128 -2.96 -9.75 22.29
CA ALA A 128 -4.13 -9.50 23.13
C ALA A 128 -3.72 -8.47 24.18
N ALA A 129 -4.45 -7.36 24.27
CA ALA A 129 -4.25 -6.42 25.36
C ALA A 129 -4.44 -7.22 26.65
N LYS A 130 -3.43 -7.25 27.52
CA LYS A 130 -3.64 -7.74 28.89
C LYS A 130 -4.73 -6.86 29.48
N MET A 131 -5.93 -7.40 29.63
CA MET A 131 -6.90 -6.81 30.53
C MET A 131 -6.26 -6.89 31.91
N SER A 132 -5.79 -5.76 32.42
CA SER A 132 -5.50 -5.61 33.85
C SER A 132 -6.80 -5.85 34.59
N ALA A 133 -6.83 -6.92 35.38
CA ALA A 133 -7.88 -7.21 36.36
C ALA A 133 -7.84 -6.19 37.51
#